data_AF-A0A959QM72-F1
#
_entry.id   AF-A0A959QM72-F1
#
_cell.length_a   1.000
_cell.length_b   1.000
_cell.length_c   1.000
_cell.angle_alpha   90.00
_cell.angle_beta   90.00
_cell.angle_gamma   90.00
#
_symmetry.space_group_name_H-M   'P 1'
#
loop_
_entity.id
_entity.type
_entity.pdbx_description
1 polymer ?
#
loop_
_entity_poly.entity_id
_entity_poly.type
_entity_poly.pdbx_seq_one_letter_code
_entity_poly.pdbx_strand_id
1 'polypeptide(L)'
;MKKKKEEEFDYAAFEREAISKLRSGKGLTGEGGALTDLIGRIVTAAFEGEMEDHLSSEEEPGNRRNGYTRKTVRTGLGPIEVRPPRDRQGSFEPELIKKWERSIAPELEAQILTLYSMGTGYEDI
;
A
#
# COMPACT_ATOMS: atom_id res chain seq x y z
N MET A 1 -12.74 20.84 -17.52
CA MET A 1 -12.58 19.51 -16.88
C MET A 1 -12.92 19.66 -15.41
N LYS A 2 -13.95 18.96 -14.91
CA LYS A 2 -14.37 19.06 -13.52
C LYS A 2 -13.30 18.43 -12.63
N LYS A 3 -12.65 19.20 -11.75
CA LYS A 3 -11.83 18.66 -10.66
C LYS A 3 -12.70 17.66 -9.90
N LYS A 4 -12.32 16.38 -9.90
CA LYS A 4 -12.98 15.35 -9.09
C LYS A 4 -12.73 15.76 -7.65
N LYS A 5 -13.79 16.13 -6.94
CA LYS A 5 -13.76 16.55 -5.53
C LYS A 5 -13.10 15.40 -4.75
N GLU A 6 -12.02 15.67 -4.02
CA GLU A 6 -11.51 14.73 -3.03
C GLU A 6 -12.67 14.41 -2.09
N GLU A 7 -13.09 13.15 -2.04
CA GLU A 7 -14.07 12.70 -1.06
C GLU A 7 -13.36 12.73 0.29
N GLU A 8 -13.73 13.71 1.11
CA GLU A 8 -13.25 13.87 2.48
C GLU A 8 -13.51 12.58 3.27
N PHE A 9 -12.51 12.11 4.01
CA PHE A 9 -12.60 10.83 4.70
C PHE A 9 -13.62 10.89 5.84
N ASP A 10 -14.75 10.17 5.68
CA ASP A 10 -15.75 10.04 6.73
C ASP A 10 -15.30 9.03 7.79
N TYR A 11 -14.67 9.55 8.83
CA TYR A 11 -14.25 8.78 10.00
C TYR A 11 -15.43 8.08 10.70
N ALA A 12 -16.59 8.74 10.79
CA ALA A 12 -17.75 8.18 11.49
C ALA A 12 -18.41 7.03 10.71
N ALA A 13 -18.38 7.07 9.38
CA ALA A 13 -18.77 5.93 8.54
C ALA A 13 -17.78 4.77 8.69
N PHE A 14 -16.48 5.05 8.65
CA PHE A 14 -15.45 4.04 8.82
C PHE A 14 -15.54 3.34 10.18
N GLU A 15 -15.71 4.07 11.28
CA GLU A 15 -15.85 3.48 12.62
C GLU A 15 -17.04 2.52 12.71
N ARG A 16 -18.20 2.91 12.14
CA ARG A 16 -19.38 2.04 12.10
C ARG A 16 -19.11 0.76 11.32
N GLU A 17 -18.44 0.87 10.16
CA GLU A 17 -18.07 -0.28 9.35
C GLU A 17 -17.06 -1.18 10.07
N ALA A 18 -16.04 -0.60 10.69
CA ALA A 18 -15.01 -1.31 11.44
C ALA A 18 -15.63 -2.07 12.63
N ILE A 19 -16.51 -1.43 13.41
CA ILE A 19 -17.26 -2.07 14.49
C ILE A 19 -18.12 -3.22 13.95
N SER A 20 -18.77 -3.03 12.80
CA SER A 20 -19.56 -4.09 12.17
C SER A 20 -18.68 -5.28 11.76
N LYS A 21 -17.52 -5.03 11.15
CA LYS A 21 -16.55 -6.07 10.76
C LYS A 21 -16.05 -6.84 11.98
N LEU A 22 -15.73 -6.15 13.08
CA LEU A 22 -15.31 -6.78 14.34
C LEU A 22 -16.43 -7.62 14.96
N ARG A 23 -17.68 -7.12 14.96
CA ARG A 23 -18.84 -7.88 15.44
C ARG A 23 -19.12 -9.13 14.62
N SER A 24 -18.79 -9.11 13.33
CA SER A 24 -18.87 -10.30 12.46
C SER A 24 -17.74 -11.32 12.65
N GLY A 25 -16.82 -11.08 13.59
CA GLY A 25 -15.70 -11.98 13.87
C GLY A 25 -14.52 -11.85 12.91
N LYS A 26 -14.47 -10.82 12.06
CA LYS A 26 -13.28 -10.53 11.25
C LYS A 26 -12.20 -9.94 12.15
N GLY A 27 -10.94 -10.24 11.84
CA GLY A 27 -9.79 -9.70 12.56
C GLY A 27 -9.66 -8.17 12.43
N LEU A 28 -8.84 -7.58 13.30
CA LEU A 28 -8.45 -6.16 13.19
C LEU A 28 -7.66 -5.92 11.89
N THR A 29 -6.80 -6.87 11.56
CA THR A 29 -5.94 -6.90 10.39
C THR A 29 -6.22 -8.18 9.58
N GLY A 30 -5.49 -8.39 8.49
CA GLY A 30 -5.67 -9.53 7.60
C GLY A 30 -6.50 -9.22 6.37
N GLU A 31 -6.77 -10.24 5.56
CA GLU A 31 -7.64 -10.10 4.40
C GLU A 31 -9.07 -9.74 4.85
N GLY A 32 -9.54 -8.55 4.44
CA GLY A 32 -10.85 -8.04 4.84
C GLY A 32 -10.98 -7.64 6.32
N GLY A 33 -9.85 -7.44 7.01
CA GLY A 33 -9.81 -6.93 8.39
C GLY A 33 -10.43 -5.54 8.54
N ALA A 34 -10.78 -5.20 9.77
CA ALA A 34 -11.44 -3.92 10.08
C ALA A 34 -10.59 -2.68 9.70
N LEU A 35 -9.26 -2.79 9.80
CA LEU A 35 -8.31 -1.70 9.56
C LEU A 35 -7.55 -1.81 8.23
N THR A 36 -7.70 -2.92 7.49
CA THR A 36 -6.92 -3.20 6.27
C THR A 36 -7.08 -2.12 5.22
N ASP A 37 -8.31 -1.64 5.01
CA ASP A 37 -8.60 -0.55 4.06
C ASP A 37 -7.99 0.79 4.48
N LEU A 38 -7.94 1.05 5.80
CA LEU A 38 -7.32 2.27 6.35
C LEU A 38 -5.81 2.24 6.16
N ILE A 39 -5.16 1.09 6.41
CA ILE A 39 -3.72 0.91 6.20
C ILE A 39 -3.39 1.15 4.72
N GLY A 40 -4.14 0.55 3.79
CA GLY A 40 -3.96 0.78 2.35
C GLY A 40 -4.10 2.25 1.93
N ARG A 41 -5.01 2.99 2.56
CA ARG A 41 -5.16 4.44 2.36
C ARG A 41 -3.99 5.25 2.88
N ILE A 42 -3.49 4.95 4.08
CA ILE A 42 -2.30 5.63 4.64
C ILE A 42 -1.09 5.44 3.72
N VAL A 43 -0.86 4.22 3.26
CA VAL A 43 0.24 3.92 2.33
C VAL A 43 0.04 4.65 1.00
N THR A 44 -1.20 4.71 0.50
CA THR A 44 -1.50 5.47 -0.72
C THR A 44 -1.25 6.97 -0.53
N ALA A 45 -1.63 7.54 0.62
CA ALA A 45 -1.37 8.94 0.95
C ALA A 45 0.13 9.25 1.10
N ALA A 46 0.91 8.29 1.62
CA ALA A 46 2.36 8.43 1.68
C ALA A 46 2.98 8.49 0.28
N PHE A 47 2.56 7.64 -0.65
CA PHE A 47 3.00 7.74 -2.06
C PHE A 47 2.58 9.06 -2.72
N GLU A 48 1.42 9.61 -2.34
CA GLU A 48 0.96 10.91 -2.85
C GLU A 48 1.90 12.04 -2.44
N GLY A 49 2.37 12.02 -1.19
CA GLY A 49 3.39 12.94 -0.68
C GLY A 49 4.72 12.80 -1.44
N GLU A 50 5.23 11.57 -1.58
CA GLU A 50 6.48 11.32 -2.35
C GLU A 50 6.39 11.83 -3.79
N MET A 51 5.23 11.69 -4.43
CA MET A 51 4.99 12.15 -5.79
C MET A 51 4.92 13.68 -5.90
N GLU A 52 4.37 14.34 -4.90
CA GLU A 52 4.35 15.81 -4.82
C GLU A 52 5.77 16.36 -4.67
N ASP A 53 6.56 15.76 -3.77
CA ASP A 53 7.96 16.10 -3.57
C ASP A 53 8.79 15.87 -4.85
N HIS A 54 8.59 14.73 -5.53
CA HIS A 54 9.24 14.42 -6.82
C HIS A 54 8.94 15.46 -7.89
N LEU A 55 7.66 15.81 -8.09
CA LEU A 55 7.27 16.82 -9.08
C LEU A 55 7.72 18.24 -8.73
N SER A 56 7.85 18.55 -7.44
CA SER A 56 8.34 19.85 -6.98
C SER A 56 9.85 20.03 -7.18
N SER A 57 10.59 18.91 -7.14
CA SER A 57 12.04 18.87 -7.31
C SER A 57 12.47 18.72 -8.77
N GLU A 58 11.57 18.33 -9.66
CA GLU A 58 11.84 18.18 -11.09
C GLU A 58 11.83 19.53 -11.81
N GLU A 59 13.00 19.95 -12.30
CA GLU A 59 13.14 21.15 -13.13
C GLU A 59 12.73 20.91 -14.60
N GLU A 60 12.47 19.66 -14.98
CA GLU A 60 12.11 19.22 -16.33
C GLU A 60 10.73 19.76 -16.75
N PRO A 61 10.65 20.67 -17.75
CA PRO A 61 9.39 21.23 -18.18
C PRO A 61 8.51 20.16 -18.84
N GLY A 62 7.35 19.91 -18.24
CA GLY A 62 6.30 19.08 -18.84
C GLY A 62 6.11 17.71 -18.22
N ASN A 63 6.88 17.32 -17.19
CA ASN A 63 6.47 16.20 -16.36
C ASN A 63 5.25 16.58 -15.51
N ARG A 64 4.36 15.61 -15.33
CA ARG A 64 3.11 15.77 -14.59
C ARG A 64 2.58 14.41 -14.19
N ARG A 65 1.71 14.40 -13.19
CA ARG A 65 0.99 13.20 -12.79
C ARG A 65 0.20 12.60 -13.96
N ASN A 66 0.31 11.28 -14.12
CA ASN A 66 -0.29 10.48 -15.18
C ASN A 66 -1.05 9.26 -14.61
N GLY A 67 -1.94 9.53 -13.65
CA GLY A 67 -2.82 8.53 -13.07
C GLY A 67 -2.14 7.65 -12.00
N TYR A 68 -2.72 6.46 -11.81
CA TYR A 68 -2.40 5.54 -10.72
C TYR A 68 -2.30 4.12 -11.24
N THR A 69 -1.44 3.33 -10.60
CA THR A 69 -1.35 1.88 -10.84
C THR A 69 -1.97 1.14 -9.66
N ARG A 70 -2.64 0.01 -9.87
CA ARG A 70 -3.12 -0.84 -8.77
C ARG A 70 -2.02 -1.84 -8.42
N LYS A 71 -1.69 -1.96 -7.12
CA LYS A 71 -0.68 -2.89 -6.62
C LYS A 71 -1.19 -3.53 -5.33
N THR A 72 -1.12 -4.85 -5.23
CA THR A 72 -1.37 -5.58 -3.99
C THR A 72 -0.05 -5.86 -3.31
N VAL A 73 0.10 -5.41 -2.07
CA VAL A 73 1.30 -5.58 -1.25
C VAL A 73 1.00 -6.54 -0.12
N ARG A 74 1.86 -7.55 0.04
CA ARG A 74 1.82 -8.50 1.15
C ARG A 74 2.51 -7.86 2.36
N THR A 75 1.79 -7.79 3.47
CA THR A 75 2.32 -7.29 4.75
C THR A 75 2.22 -8.41 5.78
N GLY A 76 2.95 -8.32 6.89
CA GLY A 76 2.78 -9.25 8.02
C GLY A 76 1.34 -9.25 8.58
N LEU A 77 0.59 -8.19 8.29
CA LEU A 77 -0.81 -8.00 8.66
C LEU A 77 -1.77 -8.44 7.55
N GLY A 78 -1.31 -9.12 6.51
CA GLY A 78 -2.13 -9.56 5.36
C GLY A 78 -1.97 -8.69 4.11
N PRO A 79 -2.63 -9.06 3.00
CA PRO A 79 -2.55 -8.32 1.76
C PRO A 79 -3.32 -6.99 1.84
N ILE A 80 -2.69 -5.91 1.38
CA ILE A 80 -3.33 -4.59 1.23
C ILE A 80 -3.32 -4.17 -0.25
N GLU A 81 -4.39 -3.52 -0.69
CA GLU A 81 -4.42 -2.85 -1.99
C GLU A 81 -3.95 -1.41 -1.83
N VAL A 82 -2.99 -1.01 -2.67
CA VAL A 82 -2.47 0.36 -2.73
C VAL A 82 -2.51 0.88 -4.16
N ARG A 83 -2.52 2.21 -4.29
CA ARG A 83 -2.56 2.89 -5.60
C ARG A 83 -1.41 3.86 -5.78
N PRO A 84 -0.20 3.39 -6.10
CA PRO A 84 0.92 4.28 -6.34
C PRO A 84 0.63 5.22 -7.53
N PRO A 85 0.91 6.53 -7.41
CA PRO A 85 0.83 7.46 -8.51
C PRO A 85 1.94 7.18 -9.53
N ARG A 86 1.75 7.68 -10.75
CA ARG A 86 2.76 7.71 -11.79
C ARG A 86 2.94 9.10 -12.33
N ASP A 87 4.14 9.40 -12.76
CA ASP A 87 4.46 10.57 -13.57
C ASP A 87 4.39 10.23 -15.07
N ARG A 88 4.49 11.25 -15.91
CA ARG A 88 4.35 11.13 -17.37
C ARG A 88 5.63 10.59 -18.00
N GLN A 89 6.79 10.98 -17.47
CA GLN A 89 8.09 10.57 -17.99
C GLN A 89 8.52 9.18 -17.47
N GLY A 90 7.92 8.70 -16.38
CA GLY A 90 8.27 7.43 -15.71
C GLY A 90 9.49 7.52 -14.79
N SER A 91 9.96 8.73 -14.49
CA SER A 91 11.14 9.03 -13.67
C SER A 91 10.88 8.82 -12.17
N PHE A 92 9.63 8.93 -11.71
CA PHE A 92 9.29 8.81 -10.29
C PHE A 92 9.68 7.42 -9.75
N GLU A 93 10.46 7.38 -8.67
CA GLU A 93 10.91 6.16 -8.02
C GLU A 93 10.55 6.21 -6.52
N PRO A 94 9.47 5.53 -6.09
CA PRO A 94 9.00 5.60 -4.70
C PRO A 94 9.96 4.90 -3.74
N GLU A 95 10.15 5.48 -2.57
CA GLU A 95 11.06 4.98 -1.53
C GLU A 95 10.36 4.05 -0.54
N LEU A 96 9.12 4.37 -0.15
CA LEU A 96 8.34 3.60 0.83
C LEU A 96 8.16 2.13 0.42
N ILE A 97 7.80 1.90 -0.85
CA ILE A 97 7.73 0.57 -1.44
C ILE A 97 8.21 0.69 -2.88
N LYS A 98 9.33 0.07 -3.19
CA LYS A 98 10.02 0.23 -4.46
C LYS A 98 9.18 -0.28 -5.63
N LYS A 99 9.58 0.11 -6.84
CA LYS A 99 9.02 -0.45 -8.07
C LYS A 99 9.14 -1.97 -8.02
N TRP A 100 8.03 -2.65 -8.36
CA TRP A 100 7.92 -4.13 -8.39
C TRP A 100 7.97 -4.88 -7.05
N GLU A 101 8.39 -4.23 -5.96
CA GLU A 101 8.42 -4.83 -4.62
C GLU A 101 7.00 -5.13 -4.11
N ARG A 102 6.65 -6.39 -3.85
CA ARG A 102 5.29 -6.79 -3.44
C ARG A 102 5.19 -7.32 -2.02
N SER A 103 6.28 -7.30 -1.26
CA SER A 103 6.34 -7.77 0.12
C SER A 103 6.96 -6.67 0.98
N ILE A 104 6.34 -6.37 2.11
CA ILE A 104 6.88 -5.49 3.16
C ILE A 104 6.81 -6.20 4.52
N ALA A 105 7.06 -7.51 4.51
CA ALA A 105 7.00 -8.36 5.69
C ALA A 105 8.42 -8.88 6.03
N PRO A 106 9.28 -8.06 6.67
CA PRO A 106 10.62 -8.49 7.05
C PRO A 106 10.58 -9.72 7.99
N GLU A 107 9.51 -9.90 8.77
CA GLU A 107 9.32 -11.07 9.62
C GLU A 107 9.11 -12.36 8.80
N LEU A 108 8.43 -12.26 7.66
CA LEU A 108 8.22 -13.41 6.77
C LEU A 108 9.55 -13.83 6.12
N GLU A 109 10.35 -12.87 5.67
CA GLU A 109 11.68 -13.13 5.13
C GLU A 109 12.58 -13.80 6.15
N ALA A 110 12.56 -13.33 7.40
CA ALA A 110 13.28 -13.96 8.50
C ALA A 110 12.79 -15.39 8.79
N GLN A 111 11.48 -15.63 8.76
CA GLN A 111 10.91 -16.98 8.95
C GLN A 111 11.33 -17.93 7.82
N ILE A 112 11.28 -17.49 6.56
CA ILE A 112 11.73 -18.25 5.38
C ILE A 112 13.22 -18.64 5.54
N LEU A 113 14.07 -17.69 5.92
CA LEU A 113 15.48 -17.96 6.17
C LEU A 113 15.68 -18.93 7.33
N THR A 114 14.86 -18.83 8.37
CA THR A 114 14.92 -19.75 9.52
C THR A 114 14.54 -21.17 9.10
N LEU A 115 13.45 -21.36 8.35
CA LEU A 115 13.03 -22.67 7.84
C LEU A 115 14.10 -23.28 6.92
N TYR A 116 14.65 -22.47 6.02
CA TYR A 116 15.77 -22.90 5.19
C TYR A 116 16.98 -23.32 6.03
N SER A 117 17.33 -22.55 7.07
CA SER A 117 18.43 -22.88 7.98
C SER A 117 18.19 -24.16 8.79
N MET A 118 16.92 -24.51 9.05
CA MET A 118 16.51 -25.74 9.71
C MET A 118 16.52 -26.95 8.75
N GLY A 119 16.86 -26.75 7.48
CA GLY A 119 16.95 -27.82 6.48
C GLY A 119 15.62 -28.23 5.87
N THR A 120 14.58 -27.39 5.96
CA THR A 120 13.31 -27.60 5.27
C THR A 120 13.53 -27.46 3.76
N GLY A 121 12.92 -28.34 2.94
CA GLY A 121 13.07 -28.32 1.50
C GLY A 121 12.43 -27.07 0.88
N TYR A 122 12.90 -26.64 -0.30
CA TYR A 122 12.34 -25.47 -0.99
C TYR A 122 10.85 -25.60 -1.35
N GLU A 123 10.36 -26.83 -1.55
CA GLU A 123 8.93 -27.09 -1.82
C GLU A 123 8.08 -27.02 -0.54
N ASP A 124 8.71 -27.20 0.63
CA ASP A 124 8.06 -27.22 1.94
C ASP A 124 8.02 -25.84 2.62
N ILE A 125 8.82 -24.88 2.13
CA ILE A 125 8.88 -23.48 2.58
C ILE A 125 7.86 -22.63 1.83
#